data_AF-A0A2N0XXH0-F1
#
_entry.id   AF-A0A2N0XXH0-F1
#
_cell.length_a   1.000
_cell.length_b   1.000
_cell.length_c   1.000
_cell.angle_alpha   90.00
_cell.angle_beta   90.00
_cell.angle_gamma   90.00
#
_symmetry.space_group_name_H-M   'P 1'
#
loop_
_entity.id
_entity.type
_entity.pdbx_description
1 polymer ?
#
loop_
_entity_poly.entity_id
_entity_poly.type
_entity_poly.pdbx_seq_one_letter_code
_entity_poly.pdbx_strand_id
1 'polypeptide(L)'
;MSSYKEENRKWLINLLGYVKADKNPEGWTHVSSVAVGGLLSVGFLRVETNLLLVVSSSGRSLVDCDTGNKIERDYEEYEGLDDWNLHAKELVS
;
A
#
# COMPACT_ATOMS: atom_id res chain seq x y z
N MET A 1 31.14 -12.47 -17.60
CA MET A 1 30.14 -11.49 -18.10
C MET A 1 29.20 -11.05 -16.97
N SER A 2 29.70 -10.30 -15.98
CA SER A 2 28.92 -9.93 -14.78
C SER A 2 29.15 -8.50 -14.26
N SER A 3 30.19 -7.78 -14.68
CA SER A 3 30.55 -6.51 -14.01
C SER A 3 29.58 -5.38 -14.33
N TYR A 4 29.12 -5.27 -15.59
CA TYR A 4 28.20 -4.21 -15.99
C TYR A 4 26.84 -4.26 -15.27
N LYS A 5 26.32 -5.47 -14.93
CA LYS A 5 25.08 -5.60 -14.16
C LYS A 5 25.27 -5.15 -12.71
N GLU A 6 26.41 -5.48 -12.11
CA GLU A 6 26.72 -5.09 -10.74
C GLU A 6 27.02 -3.59 -10.62
N GLU A 7 27.72 -3.02 -11.60
CA GLU A 7 27.97 -1.58 -11.72
C GLU A 7 26.67 -0.80 -11.92
N ASN A 8 25.79 -1.24 -12.83
CA ASN A 8 24.48 -0.63 -13.03
C ASN A 8 23.59 -0.73 -11.78
N ARG A 9 23.60 -1.87 -11.08
CA ARG A 9 22.85 -2.05 -9.83
C ARG A 9 23.31 -1.07 -8.76
N LYS A 10 24.62 -0.94 -8.57
CA LYS A 10 25.21 0.03 -7.61
C LYS A 10 24.86 1.47 -7.98
N TRP A 11 24.97 1.81 -9.26
CA TRP A 11 24.62 3.14 -9.74
C TRP A 11 23.14 3.46 -9.52
N LEU A 12 22.22 2.55 -9.86
CA LEU A 12 20.78 2.73 -9.64
C LEU A 12 20.44 2.89 -8.15
N ILE A 13 21.04 2.08 -7.27
CA ILE A 13 20.85 2.22 -5.82
C ILE A 13 21.32 3.59 -5.34
N ASN A 14 22.48 4.05 -5.79
CA ASN A 14 22.97 5.38 -5.46
C ASN A 14 22.05 6.48 -6.00
N LEU A 15 21.50 6.31 -7.20
CA LEU A 15 20.53 7.23 -7.79
C LEU A 15 19.28 7.38 -6.90
N LEU A 16 18.76 6.26 -6.40
CA LEU A 16 17.62 6.25 -5.47
C LEU A 16 17.93 7.00 -4.16
N GLY A 17 19.19 6.99 -3.72
CA GLY A 17 19.63 7.76 -2.55
C GLY A 17 19.53 9.28 -2.70
N TYR A 18 19.48 9.80 -3.94
CA TYR A 18 19.25 11.22 -4.20
C TYR A 18 17.78 11.62 -4.16
N VAL A 19 16.85 10.65 -4.19
CA VAL A 19 15.43 10.94 -4.00
C VAL A 19 15.26 11.35 -2.54
N LYS A 20 14.93 12.62 -2.32
CA LYS A 20 14.59 13.12 -0.98
C LYS A 20 13.35 12.39 -0.48
N ALA A 21 13.57 11.39 0.36
CA ALA A 21 12.51 10.78 1.15
C ALA A 21 12.31 11.66 2.38
N ASP A 22 11.32 12.55 2.31
CA ASP A 22 10.80 13.17 3.52
C ASP A 22 9.71 12.27 4.08
N LYS A 23 9.84 11.88 5.35
CA LYS A 23 8.79 11.12 6.03
C LYS A 23 7.52 11.96 6.16
N ASN A 24 7.66 13.27 6.23
CA ASN A 24 6.60 14.25 6.39
C ASN A 24 6.85 15.43 5.46
N PRO A 25 6.45 15.32 4.18
CA PRO A 25 6.43 16.46 3.29
C PRO A 25 5.71 17.65 3.95
N GLU A 26 6.06 18.88 3.55
CA GLU A 26 5.42 20.07 4.12
C GLU A 26 3.88 19.99 4.02
N GLY A 27 3.20 20.20 5.15
CA GLY A 27 1.74 20.07 5.26
C GLY A 27 1.24 18.65 5.56
N TRP A 28 2.11 17.64 5.61
CA TRP A 28 1.76 16.26 5.94
C TRP A 28 2.16 15.92 7.38
N THR A 29 1.29 15.20 8.08
CA THR A 29 1.58 14.64 9.40
C THR A 29 1.58 13.12 9.29
N HIS A 30 2.69 12.48 9.68
CA HIS A 30 2.76 11.03 9.80
C HIS A 30 1.88 10.58 10.97
N VAL A 31 0.90 9.73 10.65
CA VAL A 31 -0.01 9.16 11.64
C VAL A 31 0.49 7.79 12.11
N SER A 32 0.83 6.90 11.18
CA SER A 32 1.25 5.53 11.52
C SER A 32 2.04 4.85 10.39
N SER A 33 2.71 3.75 10.75
CA SER A 33 3.32 2.81 9.80
C SER A 33 2.78 1.42 10.06
N VAL A 34 2.13 0.82 9.07
CA VAL A 34 1.51 -0.51 9.18
C VAL A 34 2.25 -1.50 8.30
N ALA A 35 2.76 -2.59 8.89
CA ALA A 35 3.36 -3.67 8.13
C ALA A 35 2.26 -4.52 7.46
N VAL A 36 2.36 -4.72 6.15
CA VAL A 36 1.42 -5.53 5.37
C VAL A 36 2.20 -6.57 4.57
N GLY A 37 2.04 -7.84 4.93
CA GLY A 37 2.61 -8.95 4.17
C GLY A 37 1.78 -9.20 2.90
N GLY A 38 2.43 -9.34 1.75
CA GLY A 38 1.76 -9.65 0.49
C GLY A 38 0.75 -8.59 0.05
N LEU A 39 1.08 -7.30 0.21
CA LEU A 39 0.21 -6.19 -0.21
C LEU A 39 -0.12 -6.30 -1.71
N LEU A 40 -1.42 -6.30 -2.03
CA LEU A 40 -1.93 -6.40 -3.39
C LEU A 40 -2.46 -5.06 -3.89
N SER A 41 -3.28 -4.38 -3.07
CA SER A 41 -3.84 -3.07 -3.42
C SER A 41 -4.30 -2.31 -2.19
N VAL A 42 -4.52 -1.00 -2.37
CA VAL A 42 -5.14 -0.13 -1.38
C VAL A 42 -6.20 0.75 -2.06
N GLY A 43 -7.22 1.15 -1.32
CA GLY A 43 -8.26 2.04 -1.82
C GLY A 43 -8.97 2.79 -0.70
N PHE A 44 -9.38 4.02 -0.97
CA PHE A 44 -10.14 4.83 -0.02
C PHE A 44 -11.64 4.67 -0.26
N LEU A 45 -12.43 4.66 0.82
CA LEU A 45 -13.88 4.71 0.69
C LEU A 45 -14.29 6.05 0.10
N ARG A 46 -15.32 6.04 -0.76
CA ARG A 46 -15.81 7.26 -1.43
C ARG A 46 -16.55 8.20 -0.48
N VAL A 47 -17.29 7.64 0.48
CA VAL A 47 -18.14 8.41 1.40
C VAL A 47 -17.34 8.84 2.64
N GLU A 48 -16.54 7.92 3.19
CA GLU A 48 -15.70 8.14 4.36
C GLU A 48 -14.23 8.02 3.95
N THR A 49 -13.68 9.12 3.43
CA THR A 49 -12.34 9.13 2.78
C THR A 49 -11.19 8.93 3.76
N ASN A 50 -11.44 9.05 5.06
CA ASN A 50 -10.47 8.68 6.11
C ASN A 50 -10.33 7.16 6.26
N LEU A 51 -11.23 6.37 5.67
CA LEU A 51 -11.13 4.91 5.70
C LEU A 51 -10.36 4.36 4.50
N LEU A 52 -9.33 3.58 4.81
CA LEU A 52 -8.45 2.91 3.86
C LEU A 52 -8.70 1.40 3.89
N LEU A 53 -9.16 0.86 2.77
CA LEU A 53 -9.16 -0.57 2.51
C LEU A 53 -7.76 -0.99 2.06
N VAL A 54 -7.20 -2.00 2.72
CA VAL A 54 -5.94 -2.64 2.39
C VAL A 54 -6.23 -4.09 1.99
N VAL A 55 -5.86 -4.48 0.78
CA VAL A 55 -5.99 -5.86 0.30
C VAL A 55 -4.60 -6.50 0.21
N SER A 56 -4.48 -7.69 0.78
CA SER A 56 -3.27 -8.49 0.80
C SER A 56 -3.57 -9.93 0.38
N SER A 57 -2.53 -10.72 0.11
CA SER A 57 -2.69 -12.16 -0.15
C SER A 57 -3.37 -12.89 1.02
N SER A 58 -3.17 -12.42 2.25
CA SER A 58 -3.79 -12.97 3.46
C SER A 58 -5.20 -12.41 3.75
N GLY A 59 -5.82 -11.71 2.79
CA GLY A 59 -7.14 -11.08 2.94
C GLY A 59 -7.08 -9.56 3.06
N ARG A 60 -8.13 -8.96 3.64
CA ARG A 60 -8.40 -7.51 3.61
C ARG A 60 -8.49 -6.88 5.00
N SER A 61 -8.08 -5.62 5.13
CA SER A 61 -8.18 -4.83 6.37
C SER A 61 -8.78 -3.47 6.08
N LEU A 62 -9.55 -2.94 7.02
CA LEU A 62 -9.97 -1.54 7.02
C LEU A 62 -9.13 -0.77 8.05
N VAL A 63 -8.56 0.37 7.65
CA VAL A 63 -7.68 1.20 8.47
C VAL A 63 -8.25 2.62 8.54
N ASP A 64 -8.32 3.16 9.74
CA ASP A 64 -8.61 4.58 9.98
C ASP A 64 -7.34 5.40 9.72
N CYS A 65 -7.37 6.32 8.74
CA CYS A 65 -6.22 7.18 8.41
C CYS A 65 -5.98 8.28 9.44
N ASP A 66 -6.99 8.67 10.23
CA ASP A 66 -6.84 9.75 11.22
C ASP A 66 -6.09 9.25 12.45
N THR A 67 -6.29 7.98 12.81
CA THR A 67 -5.66 7.35 13.98
C THR A 67 -4.57 6.35 13.63
N GLY A 68 -4.57 5.83 12.40
CA GLY A 68 -3.69 4.75 11.94
C GLY A 68 -4.11 3.36 12.43
N ASN A 69 -5.25 3.25 13.11
CA ASN A 69 -5.69 1.99 13.69
C ASN A 69 -6.36 1.10 12.66
N LYS A 70 -6.14 -0.21 12.76
CA LYS A 70 -6.93 -1.20 12.02
C LYS A 70 -8.29 -1.34 12.69
N ILE A 71 -9.35 -0.99 11.98
CA ILE A 71 -10.74 -1.05 12.45
C ILE A 71 -11.26 -2.49 12.35
N GLU A 72 -11.00 -3.14 11.21
CA GLU A 72 -11.54 -4.46 10.92
C GLU A 72 -10.56 -5.29 10.07
N ARG A 73 -10.63 -6.62 10.20
CA ARG A 73 -9.76 -7.56 9.48
C ARG A 73 -10.52 -8.82 9.05
N ASP A 74 -10.63 -8.98 7.73
CA ASP A 74 -11.14 -10.18 7.08
C ASP A 74 -9.99 -11.08 6.59
N TYR A 75 -9.79 -12.22 7.25
CA TYR A 75 -8.69 -13.16 6.98
C TYR A 75 -8.95 -14.11 5.81
N GLU A 76 -10.11 -14.03 5.15
CA GLU A 76 -10.33 -14.82 3.94
C GLU A 76 -9.28 -14.47 2.89
N GLU A 77 -8.58 -15.50 2.40
CA GLU A 77 -7.57 -15.33 1.37
C GLU A 77 -8.21 -14.74 0.11
N TYR A 78 -7.50 -13.79 -0.50
CA TYR A 78 -8.01 -13.12 -1.68
C TYR A 78 -7.69 -13.96 -2.91
N GLU A 79 -8.65 -14.79 -3.36
CA GLU A 79 -8.50 -15.69 -4.54
C GLU A 79 -8.50 -14.95 -5.89
N GLY A 80 -8.68 -13.62 -5.92
CA GLY A 80 -8.94 -12.84 -7.14
C GLY A 80 -7.74 -12.25 -7.87
N LEU A 81 -6.54 -12.86 -7.82
CA LEU A 81 -5.37 -12.34 -8.54
C LEU A 81 -5.33 -12.67 -10.04
N ASP A 82 -6.22 -13.55 -10.51
CA ASP A 82 -6.18 -14.03 -11.90
C ASP A 82 -6.90 -13.11 -12.89
N ASP A 83 -7.81 -12.24 -12.44
CA ASP A 83 -8.57 -11.31 -13.30
C ASP A 83 -8.60 -9.89 -12.70
N TRP A 84 -7.88 -8.97 -13.33
CA TRP A 84 -7.68 -7.55 -12.98
C TRP A 84 -8.96 -6.67 -12.92
N ASN A 85 -9.97 -7.02 -12.13
CA ASN A 85 -11.18 -6.22 -11.93
C ASN A 85 -11.23 -5.56 -10.55
N LEU A 86 -10.21 -4.75 -10.25
CA LEU A 86 -10.21 -3.79 -9.13
C LEU A 86 -11.14 -2.60 -9.47
N HIS A 87 -12.44 -2.87 -9.53
CA HIS A 87 -13.46 -1.84 -9.42
C HIS A 87 -14.11 -1.97 -8.05
N ALA A 88 -14.05 -0.90 -7.26
CA ALA A 88 -14.93 -0.71 -6.12
C ALA A 88 -16.37 -0.67 -6.65
N LYS A 89 -17.01 -1.84 -6.73
CA LYS A 89 -18.42 -1.96 -7.08
C LYS A 89 -19.19 -1.61 -5.81
N GLU A 90 -19.90 -0.48 -5.88
CA GLU A 90 -20.80 0.01 -4.84
C GLU A 90 -21.71 -1.15 -4.38
N LEU A 91 -21.61 -1.51 -3.10
CA LEU A 91 -22.64 -2.28 -2.43
C LEU A 91 -23.80 -1.31 -2.17
N VAL A 92 -24.75 -1.29 -3.10
CA VAL A 92 -26.07 -0.71 -2.83
C VAL A 92 -26.90 -1.80 -2.14
N SER A 93 -27.51 -1.40 -1.02
CA SER A 93 -28.41 -2.17 -0.13
C SER A 93 -29.50 -2.95 -0.85
#